data_AF-A0A8I0DLJ3-F1
#
_entry.id   AF-A0A8I0DLJ3-F1
#
_cell.length_a   1.000
_cell.length_b   1.000
_cell.length_c   1.000
_cell.angle_alpha   90.00
_cell.angle_beta   90.00
_cell.angle_gamma   90.00
#
_symmetry.space_group_name_H-M   'P 1'
#
loop_
_entity.id
_entity.type
_entity.pdbx_description
1 polymer ?
#
loop_
_entity_poly.entity_id
_entity_poly.type
_entity_poly.pdbx_seq_one_letter_code
_entity_poly.pdbx_strand_id
1 'polypeptide(L)'
;MNKDLVGQLYLNGLNAREIAEQLNVNKSAVNKCIQRNFKEFKSIHLKNRKHLKFYENEVRKITKYESKQYMSDKTFILKNRSLYETKKDGDIVLKKDIGCVLPWDVPRRLTNEFKSC
;
A
#
# COMPACT_ATOMS: atom_id res chain seq x y z
N MET A 1 1.57 -14.75 24.53
CA MET A 1 1.61 -13.45 23.79
C MET A 1 2.23 -12.41 24.70
N ASN A 2 3.29 -11.76 24.26
CA ASN A 2 4.00 -10.75 25.04
C ASN A 2 3.16 -9.46 25.10
N LYS A 3 2.68 -9.10 26.30
CA LYS A 3 1.77 -7.96 26.50
C LYS A 3 2.48 -6.63 26.29
N ASP A 4 3.70 -6.50 26.78
CA ASP A 4 4.47 -5.25 26.73
C ASP A 4 4.76 -4.85 25.28
N LEU A 5 5.11 -5.84 24.45
CA LEU A 5 5.34 -5.64 23.02
C LEU A 5 4.06 -5.22 22.28
N VAL A 6 2.90 -5.81 22.61
CA VAL A 6 1.60 -5.37 22.07
C VAL A 6 1.29 -3.93 22.48
N GLY A 7 1.59 -3.56 23.73
CA GLY A 7 1.43 -2.19 24.23
C GLY A 7 2.29 -1.18 23.48
N GLN A 8 3.58 -1.48 23.30
CA GLN A 8 4.52 -0.64 22.54
C GLN A 8 4.05 -0.43 21.10
N LEU A 9 3.68 -1.50 20.39
CA LEU A 9 3.21 -1.39 19.01
C LEU A 9 1.86 -0.65 18.90
N TYR A 10 0.96 -0.85 19.87
CA TYR A 10 -0.30 -0.12 19.93
C TYR A 10 -0.08 1.38 20.15
N LEU A 11 0.82 1.74 21.08
CA LEU A 11 1.23 3.12 21.30
C LEU A 11 1.90 3.72 20.06
N ASN A 12 2.64 2.95 19.27
CA ASN A 12 3.19 3.40 17.99
C ASN A 12 2.14 3.65 16.89
N GLY A 13 0.85 3.38 17.16
CA GLY A 13 -0.26 3.66 16.23
C GLY A 13 -0.69 2.47 15.36
N LEU A 14 -0.06 1.30 15.53
CA LEU A 14 -0.44 0.09 14.80
C LEU A 14 -1.78 -0.46 15.31
N ASN A 15 -2.61 -0.92 14.38
CA ASN A 15 -3.86 -1.60 14.70
C ASN A 15 -3.62 -3.08 15.03
N ALA A 16 -4.64 -3.73 15.59
CA ALA A 16 -4.54 -5.13 15.98
C ALA A 16 -4.21 -6.10 14.82
N ARG A 17 -4.49 -5.74 13.56
CA ARG A 17 -4.11 -6.56 12.39
C ARG A 17 -2.61 -6.40 12.10
N GLU A 18 -2.12 -5.17 12.05
CA GLU A 18 -0.71 -4.81 11.83
C GLU A 18 0.17 -5.45 12.94
N ILE A 19 -0.28 -5.36 14.20
CA ILE A 19 0.40 -6.00 15.35
C ILE A 19 0.38 -7.53 15.23
N ALA A 20 -0.75 -8.10 14.83
CA ALA A 20 -0.89 -9.55 14.65
C ALA A 20 0.04 -10.09 13.56
N GLU A 21 0.14 -9.37 12.44
CA GLU A 21 1.06 -9.68 11.33
C GLU A 21 2.51 -9.58 11.79
N GLN A 22 2.89 -8.50 12.49
CA GLN A 22 4.25 -8.29 12.96
C GLN A 22 4.69 -9.30 14.04
N LEU A 23 3.78 -9.72 14.90
CA LEU A 23 4.05 -10.69 15.97
C LEU A 23 3.74 -12.14 15.58
N ASN A 24 3.25 -12.37 14.37
CA ASN A 24 2.78 -13.68 13.88
C ASN A 24 1.80 -14.36 14.87
N VAL A 25 0.83 -13.61 15.38
CA VAL A 25 -0.20 -14.09 16.32
C VAL A 25 -1.60 -13.84 15.81
N ASN A 26 -2.59 -14.50 16.41
CA ASN A 26 -3.99 -14.29 16.04
C ASN A 26 -4.48 -12.87 16.38
N LYS A 27 -5.02 -12.16 15.39
CA LYS A 27 -5.70 -10.85 15.53
C LYS A 27 -6.70 -10.81 16.68
N SER A 28 -7.49 -11.86 16.87
CA SER A 28 -8.49 -11.91 17.96
C SER A 28 -7.84 -11.86 19.35
N ALA A 29 -6.68 -12.51 19.51
CA ALA A 29 -5.93 -12.48 20.77
C ALA A 29 -5.37 -11.07 21.05
N VAL A 30 -4.83 -10.39 20.02
CA VAL A 30 -4.34 -9.02 20.13
C VAL A 30 -5.46 -8.06 20.51
N ASN A 31 -6.63 -8.16 19.86
CA ASN A 31 -7.80 -7.35 20.19
C ASN A 31 -8.22 -7.50 21.65
N LYS A 32 -8.33 -8.74 22.15
CA LYS A 32 -8.67 -9.00 23.55
C LYS A 32 -7.63 -8.42 24.51
N CYS A 33 -6.35 -8.45 24.15
CA CYS A 33 -5.29 -7.87 24.97
C CYS A 33 -5.35 -6.34 25.01
N ILE A 34 -5.55 -5.69 23.87
CA ILE A 34 -5.73 -4.22 23.80
C ILE A 34 -6.93 -3.80 24.65
N GLN A 35 -8.07 -4.48 24.48
CA GLN A 35 -9.29 -4.16 25.21
C GLN A 35 -9.13 -4.28 26.73
N ARG A 36 -8.40 -5.31 27.19
CA ARG A 36 -8.22 -5.60 28.63
C ARG A 36 -7.14 -4.76 29.29
N ASN A 37 -6.05 -4.45 28.60
CA ASN A 37 -4.84 -3.86 29.22
C ASN A 37 -4.52 -2.44 28.73
N PHE A 38 -4.99 -2.01 27.56
CA PHE A 38 -4.52 -0.78 26.90
C PHE A 38 -5.66 0.17 26.49
N LYS A 39 -6.85 0.02 27.11
CA LYS A 39 -8.04 0.84 26.80
C LYS A 39 -7.80 2.33 27.07
N GLU A 40 -7.04 2.65 28.12
CA GLU A 40 -6.69 4.02 28.51
C GLU A 40 -5.82 4.73 27.47
N PHE A 41 -4.99 3.99 26.75
CA PHE A 41 -4.08 4.54 25.73
C PHE A 41 -4.74 4.83 24.38
N LYS A 42 -6.07 4.68 24.28
CA LYS A 42 -6.81 4.88 23.02
C LYS A 42 -6.58 6.27 22.42
N SER A 43 -6.55 7.32 23.23
CA SER A 43 -6.31 8.69 22.78
C SER A 43 -4.92 8.86 22.17
N ILE A 44 -3.89 8.35 22.86
CA ILE A 44 -2.49 8.36 22.42
C ILE A 44 -2.33 7.56 21.12
N HIS A 45 -2.89 6.34 21.09
CA HIS A 45 -2.89 5.49 19.89
C HIS A 45 -3.49 6.22 18.68
N LEU A 46 -4.64 6.88 18.83
CA LEU A 46 -5.28 7.58 17.72
C LEU A 46 -4.44 8.75 17.19
N LYS A 47 -3.76 9.48 18.08
CA LYS A 47 -2.82 10.54 17.68
C LYS A 47 -1.64 9.93 16.89
N ASN A 48 -1.01 8.90 17.43
CA ASN A 48 0.17 8.28 16.82
C ASN A 48 -0.18 7.58 15.50
N ARG A 49 -1.36 6.98 15.39
CA ARG A 49 -1.88 6.41 14.15
C ARG A 49 -2.04 7.45 13.04
N LYS A 50 -2.52 8.65 13.37
CA LYS A 50 -2.60 9.75 12.40
C LYS A 50 -1.22 10.16 11.91
N HIS A 51 -0.25 10.32 12.81
CA HIS A 51 1.13 10.64 12.44
C HIS A 51 1.78 9.55 11.58
N LEU A 52 1.59 8.28 11.95
CA LEU A 52 2.09 7.15 11.18
C LEU A 52 1.53 7.15 9.74
N LYS A 53 0.20 7.31 9.60
CA LYS A 53 -0.43 7.34 8.27
C LYS A 53 -0.02 8.56 7.44
N PHE A 54 0.18 9.71 8.08
CA PHE A 54 0.73 10.88 7.41
C PHE A 54 2.12 10.58 6.86
N TYR A 55 3.02 10.04 7.68
CA TYR A 55 4.38 9.71 7.27
C TYR A 55 4.40 8.66 6.14
N GLU A 56 3.64 7.57 6.27
CA GLU A 56 3.52 6.55 5.22
C GLU A 56 3.04 7.15 3.88
N ASN A 57 2.11 8.11 3.92
CA ASN A 57 1.61 8.77 2.72
C ASN A 57 2.66 9.68 2.09
N GLU A 58 3.42 10.43 2.88
CA GLU A 58 4.51 11.28 2.39
C GLU A 58 5.62 10.43 1.77
N VAL A 59 6.03 9.34 2.43
CA VAL A 59 6.99 8.37 1.87
C VAL A 59 6.48 7.83 0.54
N ARG A 60 5.20 7.42 0.48
CA ARG A 60 4.60 6.92 -0.77
C ARG A 60 4.60 7.96 -1.89
N LYS A 61 4.31 9.23 -1.56
CA LYS A 61 4.28 10.34 -2.51
C LYS A 61 5.67 10.60 -3.09
N ILE A 62 6.69 10.70 -2.23
CA ILE A 62 8.08 10.91 -2.64
C ILE A 62 8.56 9.72 -3.46
N THR A 63 8.31 8.49 -3.00
CA THR A 63 8.71 7.27 -3.72
C THR A 63 8.11 7.23 -5.13
N LYS A 64 6.82 7.61 -5.29
CA LYS A 64 6.16 7.69 -6.60
C LYS A 64 6.72 8.82 -7.49
N TYR A 65 7.16 9.92 -6.88
CA TYR A 65 7.79 11.02 -7.61
C TYR A 65 9.17 10.62 -8.13
N GLU A 66 9.98 10.01 -7.26
CA GLU A 66 11.32 9.50 -7.59
C GLU A 66 11.26 8.41 -8.67
N SER A 67 10.31 7.47 -8.57
CA SER A 67 10.16 6.39 -9.55
C SER A 67 9.82 6.87 -10.96
N LYS A 68 9.41 8.12 -11.11
CA LYS A 68 8.97 8.72 -12.39
C LYS A 68 9.92 9.81 -12.92
N GLN A 69 11.02 10.10 -12.23
CA GLN A 69 11.96 11.16 -12.62
C GLN A 69 12.50 10.98 -14.04
N TYR A 70 12.87 9.76 -14.39
CA TYR A 70 13.58 9.47 -15.65
C TYR A 70 12.67 8.97 -16.77
N MET A 71 11.50 8.41 -16.44
CA MET A 71 10.60 7.81 -17.43
C MET A 71 9.13 7.99 -17.04
N SER A 72 8.35 8.54 -17.98
CA SER A 72 6.90 8.64 -17.82
C SER A 72 6.21 7.29 -18.04
N ASP A 73 5.02 7.11 -17.45
CA ASP A 73 4.18 5.92 -17.66
C ASP A 73 3.90 5.68 -19.15
N LYS A 74 3.64 6.75 -19.91
CA LYS A 74 3.42 6.69 -21.37
C LYS A 74 4.65 6.12 -22.06
N THR A 75 5.83 6.68 -21.80
CA THR A 75 7.09 6.23 -22.39
C THR A 75 7.38 4.78 -22.03
N PHE A 76 7.20 4.39 -20.77
CA PHE A 76 7.41 3.02 -20.31
C PHE A 76 6.53 2.03 -21.07
N ILE A 77 5.22 2.31 -21.18
CA ILE A 77 4.26 1.46 -21.87
C ILE A 77 4.59 1.34 -23.37
N LEU A 78 4.98 2.44 -24.00
CA LEU A 78 5.35 2.47 -25.42
C LEU A 78 6.65 1.73 -25.72
N LYS A 79 7.61 1.72 -24.79
CA LYS A 79 8.88 0.99 -24.95
C LYS A 79 8.74 -0.50 -24.61
N ASN A 80 7.83 -0.86 -23.71
CA ASN A 80 7.62 -2.23 -23.24
C ASN A 80 6.31 -2.84 -23.76
N ARG A 81 5.98 -2.62 -25.04
CA ARG A 81 4.69 -3.02 -25.65
C ARG A 81 4.33 -4.50 -25.50
N SER A 82 5.31 -5.38 -25.43
CA SER A 82 5.11 -6.82 -25.26
C SER A 82 4.34 -7.20 -23.97
N LEU A 83 4.46 -6.38 -22.92
CA LEU A 83 3.77 -6.57 -21.64
C LEU A 83 2.30 -6.13 -21.66
N TYR A 84 1.87 -5.45 -22.72
CA TYR A 84 0.56 -4.83 -22.79
C TYR A 84 -0.28 -5.38 -23.95
N GLU A 85 -1.59 -5.21 -23.83
CA GLU A 85 -2.57 -5.46 -24.89
C GLU A 85 -3.34 -4.17 -25.19
N THR A 86 -3.66 -3.97 -26.47
CA THR A 86 -4.50 -2.85 -26.92
C THR A 86 -5.94 -3.32 -26.97
N LYS A 87 -6.84 -2.65 -26.24
CA LYS A 87 -8.27 -2.91 -26.28
C LYS A 87 -8.90 -2.36 -27.54
N LYS A 88 -10.11 -2.82 -27.86
CA LYS A 88 -10.92 -2.33 -28.99
C LYS A 88 -11.05 -0.81 -29.00
N ASP A 89 -11.21 -0.22 -27.82
CA ASP A 89 -11.37 1.21 -27.67
C ASP A 89 -10.04 2.01 -27.72
N GLY A 90 -8.92 1.36 -28.04
CA GLY A 90 -7.59 1.97 -28.12
C GLY A 90 -6.82 2.10 -26.80
N ASP A 91 -7.45 1.81 -25.66
CA ASP A 91 -6.74 1.75 -24.36
C ASP A 91 -5.66 0.68 -24.39
N ILE A 92 -4.51 0.97 -23.81
CA ILE A 92 -3.47 -0.03 -23.61
C ILE A 92 -3.47 -0.43 -22.15
N VAL A 93 -3.62 -1.73 -21.88
CA VAL A 93 -3.64 -2.29 -20.53
C VAL A 93 -2.62 -3.40 -20.36
N LEU A 94 -2.11 -3.53 -19.14
CA LEU A 94 -1.20 -4.60 -18.77
C LEU A 94 -1.89 -5.96 -18.92
N LYS A 95 -1.21 -6.93 -19.54
CA LYS A 95 -1.71 -8.30 -19.67
C LYS A 95 -1.93 -8.94 -18.30
N LYS A 96 -2.93 -9.83 -18.20
CA LYS A 96 -3.27 -10.50 -16.93
C LYS A 96 -2.42 -11.73 -16.67
N ASP A 97 -1.97 -12.38 -17.73
CA ASP A 97 -1.27 -13.66 -17.80
C ASP A 97 0.26 -13.47 -17.89
N ILE A 98 0.77 -12.46 -17.21
CA ILE A 98 2.21 -12.25 -17.12
C ILE A 98 2.72 -13.21 -16.03
N GLY A 99 3.41 -14.27 -16.45
CA GLY A 99 3.93 -15.33 -15.57
C GLY A 99 5.04 -14.89 -14.60
N CYS A 100 5.11 -13.61 -14.24
CA CYS A 100 6.08 -13.08 -13.29
C CYS A 100 5.44 -12.06 -12.33
N VAL A 101 6.07 -11.89 -11.17
CA VAL A 101 5.69 -10.86 -10.21
C VAL A 101 6.15 -9.51 -10.73
N LEU A 102 5.20 -8.58 -10.86
CA LEU A 102 5.50 -7.24 -11.33
C LEU A 102 5.77 -6.28 -10.16
N PRO A 103 6.81 -5.44 -10.28
CA PRO A 103 7.03 -4.33 -9.35
C PRO A 103 5.81 -3.41 -9.22
N TRP A 104 5.68 -2.75 -8.07
CA TRP A 104 4.51 -1.94 -7.74
C TRP A 104 4.39 -0.67 -8.61
N ASP A 105 5.51 -0.19 -9.16
CA ASP A 105 5.65 1.02 -9.96
C ASP A 105 5.41 0.79 -11.46
N VAL A 106 5.22 -0.47 -11.90
CA VAL A 106 4.88 -0.78 -13.30
C VAL A 106 3.52 -0.16 -13.66
N PRO A 107 3.48 0.73 -14.69
CA PRO A 107 2.23 1.34 -15.15
C PRO A 107 1.25 0.29 -15.66
N ARG A 108 -0.03 0.41 -15.29
CA ARG A 108 -1.06 -0.61 -15.59
C ARG A 108 -1.93 -0.28 -16.80
N ARG A 109 -2.06 1.01 -17.14
CA ARG A 109 -2.95 1.47 -18.21
C ARG A 109 -2.44 2.77 -18.81
N LEU A 110 -2.56 2.89 -20.12
CA LEU A 110 -2.56 4.15 -20.86
C LEU A 110 -3.93 4.31 -21.51
N THR A 111 -4.66 5.35 -21.12
CA THR A 111 -5.99 5.65 -21.66
C THR A 111 -5.86 6.29 -23.03
N ASN A 112 -6.71 5.90 -23.97
CA ASN A 112 -6.80 6.55 -25.27
C ASN A 112 -7.56 7.88 -25.13
N GLU A 113 -6.90 8.97 -25.50
CA GLU A 113 -7.45 10.33 -25.44
C GLU A 113 -8.56 10.57 -26.50
N PHE A 114 -8.64 9.74 -27.54
CA PHE A 114 -9.59 9.87 -28.65
C PHE A 114 -10.82 8.96 -28.54
N LYS A 115 -11.09 8.43 -27.35
CA LYS A 115 -12.16 7.44 -27.10
C LYS A 115 -13.58 7.95 -27.37
N SER A 116 -13.77 9.26 -27.40
CA SER A 116 -15.07 9.94 -27.41
C SER A 116 -15.26 10.87 -28.61
N CYS A 117 -14.45 10.70 -29.66
CA CYS A 117 -14.63 11.39 -30.94
C CYS A 117 -15.29 10.47 -31.97
#